data_AF-A0A955SV01-F1
#
_entry.id   AF-A0A955SV01-F1
#
_cell.length_a   1.000
_cell.length_b   1.000
_cell.length_c   1.000
_cell.angle_alpha   90.00
_cell.angle_beta   90.00
_cell.angle_gamma   90.00
#
_symmetry.space_group_name_H-M   'P 1'
#
loop_
_entity.id
_entity.type
_entity.pdbx_description
1 polymer ?
#
loop_
_entity_poly.entity_id
_entity_poly.type
_entity_poly.pdbx_seq_one_letter_code
_entity_poly.pdbx_strand_id
1 'polypeptide(L)'
;GTLEYSWRFQSETHRMLVRSLGEARPLVAGSEEQFIAEHYWGYAAQKDGTTLEYRVEHPPWRVHRAESAELSADIESLYGKTFTEFIGPNPDSAFVAEGSPVTVYRGQPIAR
;
A
#
# COMPACT_ATOMS: atom_id res chain seq x y z
N GLY A 1 5.10 -3.63 17.90
CA GLY A 1 6.30 -2.76 17.95
C GLY A 1 6.01 -1.45 17.23
N THR A 2 6.96 -0.53 17.18
CA THR A 2 6.81 0.70 16.37
C THR A 2 7.60 0.54 15.08
N LEU A 3 6.95 0.77 13.94
CA LEU A 3 7.60 0.85 12.63
C LEU A 3 7.49 2.27 12.13
N GLU A 4 8.58 2.76 11.55
CA GLU A 4 8.67 4.08 10.94
C GLU A 4 9.33 3.96 9.57
N TYR A 5 8.73 4.62 8.58
CA TYR A 5 9.33 4.83 7.26
C TYR A 5 9.34 6.33 6.97
N SER A 6 10.49 6.85 6.59
CA SER A 6 10.65 8.27 6.23
C SER A 6 11.35 8.43 4.88
N TRP A 7 10.97 9.48 4.17
CA TRP A 7 11.52 9.83 2.86
C TRP A 7 11.60 11.35 2.71
N ARG A 8 12.34 11.80 1.70
CA ARG A 8 12.47 13.23 1.37
C ARG A 8 11.87 13.52 0.00
N PHE A 9 11.11 14.60 -0.10
CA PHE A 9 10.58 15.14 -1.35
C PHE A 9 10.65 16.67 -1.28
N GLN A 10 11.15 17.32 -2.34
CA GLN A 10 11.31 18.78 -2.40
C GLN A 10 11.98 19.42 -1.17
N SER A 11 12.97 18.73 -0.58
CA SER A 11 13.69 19.13 0.63
C SER A 11 12.91 19.01 1.95
N GLU A 12 11.66 18.60 1.92
CA GLU A 12 10.86 18.26 3.09
C GLU A 12 11.01 16.78 3.45
N THR A 13 10.92 16.46 4.74
CA THR A 13 10.93 15.10 5.26
C THR A 13 9.50 14.67 5.56
N HIS A 14 9.10 13.54 4.99
CA HIS A 14 7.80 12.93 5.19
C HIS A 14 7.97 11.63 5.96
N ARG A 15 6.91 11.18 6.65
CA ARG A 15 6.95 9.99 7.49
C ARG A 15 5.60 9.27 7.55
N MET A 16 5.67 7.95 7.58
CA MET A 16 4.62 7.06 8.08
C MET A 16 5.09 6.36 9.36
N LEU A 17 4.25 6.34 10.38
CA LEU A 17 4.51 5.66 11.64
C LEU A 17 3.33 4.76 12.00
N VAL A 18 3.62 3.53 12.41
CA VAL A 18 2.61 2.57 12.87
C VAL A 18 3.05 1.95 14.18
N ARG A 19 2.16 1.95 15.17
CA ARG A 19 2.30 1.13 16.38
C ARG A 19 1.45 -0.12 16.22
N SER A 20 2.09 -1.28 16.29
CA SER A 20 1.42 -2.57 16.18
C SER A 20 1.45 -3.34 17.50
N LEU A 21 0.42 -4.13 17.74
CA LEU A 21 0.31 -5.00 18.92
C LEU A 21 0.24 -6.47 18.53
N GLY A 22 0.75 -7.30 19.43
CA GLY A 22 0.60 -8.76 19.36
C GLY A 22 1.33 -9.43 18.21
N GLU A 23 1.05 -10.72 18.06
CA GLU A 23 1.58 -11.56 17.00
C GLU A 23 0.86 -11.30 15.67
N ALA A 24 1.55 -11.54 14.56
CA ALA A 24 0.93 -11.49 13.26
C ALA A 24 -0.17 -12.56 13.16
N ARG A 25 -1.27 -12.24 12.49
CA ARG A 25 -2.38 -13.18 12.28
C ARG A 25 -2.65 -13.32 10.79
N PRO A 26 -3.14 -14.48 10.32
CA PRO A 26 -3.66 -14.60 8.97
C PRO A 26 -4.74 -13.55 8.69
N LEU A 27 -4.84 -13.14 7.44
CA LEU A 27 -5.93 -12.28 6.98
C LEU A 27 -7.28 -12.98 7.19
N VAL A 28 -8.31 -12.19 7.51
CA VAL A 28 -9.66 -12.69 7.71
C VAL A 28 -10.41 -12.63 6.39
N ALA A 29 -11.07 -13.72 5.99
CA ALA A 29 -11.83 -13.75 4.75
C ALA A 29 -12.94 -12.69 4.73
N GLY A 30 -13.00 -11.90 3.65
CA GLY A 30 -13.94 -10.80 3.47
C GLY A 30 -13.60 -9.52 4.23
N SER A 31 -12.44 -9.44 4.90
CA SER A 31 -12.02 -8.22 5.58
C SER A 31 -11.40 -7.21 4.61
N GLU A 32 -11.35 -5.94 5.03
CA GLU A 32 -10.69 -4.88 4.27
C GLU A 32 -9.19 -5.17 4.10
N GLU A 33 -8.52 -5.66 5.14
CA GLU A 33 -7.10 -6.02 5.04
C GLU A 33 -6.86 -7.12 4.01
N GLN A 34 -7.78 -8.10 3.90
CA GLN A 34 -7.70 -9.11 2.86
C GLN A 34 -7.88 -8.49 1.48
N PHE A 35 -8.88 -7.62 1.31
CA PHE A 35 -9.14 -6.95 0.04
C PHE A 35 -7.93 -6.12 -0.44
N ILE A 36 -7.26 -5.42 0.48
CA ILE A 36 -6.08 -4.60 0.17
C ILE A 36 -4.84 -5.46 -0.09
N ALA A 37 -4.59 -6.49 0.73
CA ALA A 37 -3.34 -7.25 0.66
C ALA A 37 -3.35 -8.38 -0.39
N GLU A 38 -4.51 -8.95 -0.73
CA GLU A 38 -4.64 -10.07 -1.68
C GLU A 38 -4.97 -9.57 -3.10
N HIS A 39 -4.28 -8.51 -3.55
CA HIS A 39 -4.46 -7.92 -4.87
C HIS A 39 -3.37 -8.37 -5.84
N TYR A 40 -3.71 -9.33 -6.70
CA TYR A 40 -2.73 -10.04 -7.52
C TYR A 40 -2.49 -9.49 -8.93
N TRP A 41 -3.20 -8.44 -9.33
CA TRP A 41 -3.10 -7.87 -10.68
C TRP A 41 -2.74 -6.39 -10.62
N GLY A 42 -1.76 -5.99 -11.44
CA GLY A 42 -1.36 -4.60 -11.61
C GLY A 42 -1.62 -4.14 -13.04
N TYR A 43 -1.89 -2.84 -13.19
CA TYR A 43 -2.22 -2.22 -14.46
C TYR A 43 -1.30 -1.04 -14.73
N ALA A 44 -0.64 -1.05 -15.88
CA ALA A 44 0.29 0.00 -16.29
C ALA A 44 -0.06 0.55 -17.67
N ALA A 45 -0.42 1.83 -17.71
CA ALA A 45 -0.65 2.56 -18.95
C ALA A 45 0.66 2.67 -19.76
N GLN A 46 0.56 2.46 -21.07
CA GLN A 46 1.67 2.57 -22.02
C GLN A 46 1.56 3.85 -22.84
N LYS A 47 2.69 4.30 -23.41
CA LYS A 47 2.76 5.54 -24.20
C LYS A 47 1.91 5.51 -25.47
N ASP A 48 1.63 4.32 -26.01
CA ASP A 48 0.80 4.12 -27.20
C ASP A 48 -0.71 4.03 -26.88
N GLY A 49 -1.10 4.26 -25.62
CA GLY A 49 -2.49 4.19 -25.18
C GLY A 49 -3.03 2.77 -24.95
N THR A 50 -2.15 1.76 -24.97
CA THR A 50 -2.46 0.42 -24.47
C THR A 50 -2.27 0.33 -22.95
N THR A 51 -2.84 -0.69 -22.33
CA THR A 51 -2.64 -1.01 -20.91
C THR A 51 -2.06 -2.40 -20.80
N LEU A 52 -0.97 -2.54 -20.05
CA LEU A 52 -0.45 -3.84 -19.65
C LEU A 52 -1.10 -4.27 -18.35
N GLU A 53 -1.64 -5.48 -18.32
CA GLU A 53 -2.01 -6.19 -17.11
C GLU A 53 -0.89 -7.17 -16.76
N TYR A 54 -0.42 -7.13 -15.52
CA TYR A 54 0.59 -8.06 -15.03
C TYR A 54 0.16 -8.68 -13.72
N ARG A 55 0.51 -9.94 -13.53
CA ARG A 55 0.22 -10.66 -12.30
C ARG A 55 1.39 -10.52 -11.33
N VAL A 56 1.07 -10.32 -10.06
CA VAL A 56 1.99 -10.46 -8.94
C VAL A 56 1.52 -11.67 -8.15
N GLU A 57 2.43 -12.55 -7.76
CA GLU A 57 2.14 -13.65 -6.83
C GLU A 57 2.97 -13.49 -5.57
N HIS A 58 2.34 -13.77 -4.44
CA HIS A 58 2.97 -13.91 -3.14
C HIS A 58 2.16 -14.92 -2.32
N PRO A 59 2.79 -15.61 -1.33
CA PRO A 59 2.02 -16.31 -0.32
C PRO A 59 1.13 -15.33 0.45
N PRO A 60 -0.04 -15.76 0.95
CA PRO A 60 -0.85 -14.91 1.81
C PRO A 60 -0.05 -14.43 3.02
N TRP A 61 -0.09 -13.13 3.29
CA TRP A 61 0.67 -12.56 4.39
C TRP A 61 -0.11 -12.65 5.70
N ARG A 62 0.62 -12.83 6.79
CA ARG A 62 0.10 -12.51 8.12
C ARG A 62 0.30 -11.02 8.37
N VAL A 63 -0.63 -10.43 9.11
CA VAL A 63 -0.63 -9.01 9.43
C VAL A 63 -0.65 -8.79 10.93
N HIS A 64 0.12 -7.81 11.40
CA HIS A 64 -0.07 -7.23 12.72
C HIS A 64 -1.12 -6.13 12.63
N ARG A 65 -2.07 -6.15 13.59
CA ARG A 65 -3.05 -5.08 13.73
C ARG A 65 -2.35 -3.80 14.19
N ALA A 66 -2.66 -2.66 13.56
CA ALA A 66 -2.25 -1.37 14.08
C ALA A 66 -3.11 -0.97 15.29
N GLU A 67 -2.46 -0.51 16.35
CA GLU A 67 -3.08 0.22 17.45
C GLU A 67 -3.23 1.70 17.10
N SER A 68 -2.22 2.26 16.45
CA SER A 68 -2.26 3.62 15.90
C SER A 68 -1.41 3.73 14.64
N ALA A 69 -1.77 4.68 13.78
CA ALA A 69 -1.02 5.05 12.60
C ALA A 69 -1.03 6.56 12.42
N GLU A 70 0.07 7.10 11.91
CA GLU A 70 0.26 8.53 11.65
C GLU A 70 0.93 8.71 10.28
N LEU A 71 0.39 9.63 9.50
CA LEU A 71 1.01 10.13 8.27
C LEU A 71 1.38 11.60 8.45
N SER A 72 2.67 11.90 8.37
CA SER A 72 3.17 13.28 8.31
C SER A 72 3.73 13.53 6.93
N ALA A 73 2.91 14.08 6.03
CA ALA A 73 3.31 14.36 4.67
C ALA A 73 2.51 15.53 4.07
N ASP A 74 3.17 16.37 3.28
CA ASP A 74 2.49 17.29 2.36
C ASP A 74 1.90 16.52 1.17
N ILE A 75 0.60 16.23 1.26
CA ILE A 75 -0.15 15.49 0.24
C ILE A 75 -0.40 16.32 -1.01
N GLU A 76 -0.57 17.63 -0.86
CA GLU A 76 -0.80 18.50 -2.02
C GLU A 76 0.42 18.51 -2.93
N SER A 77 1.63 18.61 -2.36
CA SER A 77 2.87 18.57 -3.13
C SER A 77 3.18 17.18 -3.71
N LEU A 78 2.81 16.10 -3.03
CA LEU A 78 3.07 14.72 -3.48
C LEU A 78 2.09 14.23 -4.55
N TYR A 79 0.80 14.48 -4.33
CA TYR A 79 -0.30 13.87 -5.11
C TYR A 79 -1.24 14.90 -5.75
N GLY A 80 -1.15 16.17 -5.34
CA GLY A 80 -2.04 17.23 -5.80
C GLY A 80 -3.23 17.46 -4.88
N LYS A 81 -3.80 18.67 -4.96
CA LYS A 81 -4.88 19.15 -4.09
C LYS A 81 -6.10 18.23 -4.03
N THR A 82 -6.43 17.52 -5.11
CA THR A 82 -7.58 16.61 -5.15
C THR A 82 -7.47 15.47 -4.13
N PHE A 83 -6.25 15.09 -3.71
CA PHE A 83 -6.04 13.97 -2.79
C PHE A 83 -6.00 14.37 -1.31
N THR A 84 -5.95 15.67 -0.99
CA THR A 84 -5.84 16.13 0.40
C THR A 84 -7.11 15.87 1.22
N GLU A 85 -8.26 15.65 0.54
CA GLU A 85 -9.51 15.24 1.18
C GLU A 85 -9.48 13.77 1.64
N PHE A 86 -8.74 12.91 0.94
CA PHE A 86 -8.76 11.46 1.15
C PHE A 86 -7.53 10.94 1.88
N ILE A 87 -6.40 11.65 1.80
CA ILE A 87 -5.14 11.27 2.41
C ILE A 87 -4.78 12.31 3.45
N GLY A 88 -4.75 11.90 4.72
CA GLY A 88 -4.53 12.78 5.84
C GLY A 88 -3.77 12.09 6.98
N PRO A 89 -3.56 12.81 8.10
CA PRO A 89 -2.72 12.32 9.19
C PRO A 89 -3.30 11.13 9.95
N ASN A 90 -4.62 10.95 9.92
CA ASN A 90 -5.33 9.88 10.61
C ASN A 90 -6.00 8.96 9.58
N PRO A 91 -5.38 7.83 9.21
CA PRO A 91 -6.00 6.88 8.30
C PRO A 91 -7.14 6.11 8.99
N ASP A 92 -8.19 5.76 8.24
CA ASP A 92 -9.29 4.93 8.74
C ASP A 92 -8.86 3.48 9.02
N SER A 93 -7.80 3.03 8.35
CA SER A 93 -7.29 1.67 8.42
C SER A 93 -5.77 1.63 8.30
N ALA A 94 -5.14 0.75 9.09
CA ALA A 94 -3.71 0.49 9.03
C ALA A 94 -3.39 -0.91 9.56
N PHE A 95 -2.45 -1.58 8.91
CA PHE A 95 -1.90 -2.86 9.35
C PHE A 95 -0.49 -3.04 8.80
N VAL A 96 0.28 -3.93 9.41
CA VAL A 96 1.66 -4.23 8.99
C VAL A 96 1.73 -5.68 8.53
N ALA A 97 1.97 -5.90 7.24
CA ALA A 97 2.22 -7.23 6.70
C ALA A 97 3.64 -7.69 7.00
N GLU A 98 3.83 -8.98 7.33
CA GLU A 98 5.17 -9.58 7.48
C GLU A 98 5.97 -9.53 6.17
N GLY A 99 5.26 -9.51 5.02
CA GLY A 99 5.85 -9.48 3.70
C GLY A 99 6.47 -10.83 3.29
N SER A 100 6.92 -10.90 2.04
CA SER A 100 7.61 -12.06 1.48
C SER A 100 8.36 -11.67 0.21
N PRO A 101 9.23 -12.53 -0.33
CA PRO A 101 9.55 -12.50 -1.75
C PRO A 101 8.27 -12.57 -2.58
N VAL A 102 8.27 -11.87 -3.72
CA VAL A 102 7.14 -11.83 -4.66
C VAL A 102 7.63 -12.23 -6.05
N THR A 103 6.74 -12.82 -6.84
CA THR A 103 6.98 -13.10 -8.26
C THR A 103 6.17 -12.12 -9.10
N VAL A 104 6.84 -11.33 -9.93
CA VAL A 104 6.19 -10.42 -10.87
C VAL A 104 6.25 -11.02 -12.26
N TYR A 105 5.09 -11.32 -12.84
CA TYR A 105 4.99 -11.88 -14.17
C TYR A 105 5.08 -10.79 -15.23
N ARG A 106 5.55 -11.18 -16.43
CA ARG A 106 5.58 -10.27 -17.58
C ARG A 106 4.16 -9.85 -17.95
N GLY A 107 3.94 -8.54 -17.99
CA GLY A 107 2.65 -7.97 -18.38
C GLY A 107 2.25 -8.30 -19.81
N GLN A 108 0.94 -8.48 -20.01
CA GLN A 108 0.31 -8.69 -21.31
C GLN A 108 -0.62 -7.52 -21.63
N PRO A 109 -0.74 -7.10 -22.90
CA PRO A 109 -1.74 -6.11 -23.28
C PRO A 109 -3.16 -6.60 -23.00
N ILE A 110 -4.00 -5.77 -22.39
CA ILE A 110 -5.44 -6.04 -22.28
C ILE A 110 -6.07 -5.79 -23.64
N ALA A 111 -6.79 -6.79 -24.17
CA ALA A 111 -7.60 -6.60 -25.37
C ALA A 111 -8.77 -5.65 -25.06
N ARG A 112 -8.98 -4.66 -25.93
CA ARG A 112 -10.15 -3.77 -25.86
C ARG A 112 -11.43 -4.49 -26.28
#